data_AF-A0A6I3LDD3-F1
#
_entry.id   AF-A0A6I3LDD3-F1
#
_cell.length_a   1.000
_cell.length_b   1.000
_cell.length_c   1.000
_cell.angle_alpha   90.00
_cell.angle_beta   90.00
_cell.angle_gamma   90.00
#
_symmetry.space_group_name_H-M   'P 1'
#
loop_
_entity.id
_entity.type
_entity.pdbx_description
1 polymer ?
#
loop_
_entity_poly.entity_id
_entity_poly.type
_entity_poly.pdbx_seq_one_letter_code
_entity_poly.pdbx_strand_id
1 'polypeptide(L)'
;DFGFTTLPTTENFETIPLKKDRILCILPQKHPLSILDKVHIDQLENEAFITLKSGYNHDIKRILKDTGVTLQNSFEMADDQAILAMVENELG
;
A
#
# COMPACT_ATOMS: atom_id res chain seq x y z
N ASP A 1 8.75 -28.49 -8.99
CA ASP A 1 9.09 -27.11 -8.54
C ASP A 1 7.86 -26.39 -8.05
N PHE A 2 8.03 -25.32 -7.26
CA PHE A 2 6.94 -24.47 -6.77
C PHE A 2 7.43 -23.02 -6.60
N GLY A 3 6.49 -22.07 -6.48
CA GLY A 3 6.77 -20.65 -6.26
C GLY A 3 5.81 -20.03 -5.26
N PHE A 4 6.15 -18.82 -4.80
CA PHE A 4 5.31 -18.02 -3.91
C PHE A 4 4.79 -16.79 -4.65
N THR A 5 3.51 -16.48 -4.48
CA THR A 5 2.88 -15.33 -5.13
C THR A 5 1.63 -14.88 -4.37
N THR A 6 1.15 -13.67 -4.66
CA THR A 6 -0.12 -13.15 -4.14
C THR A 6 -1.23 -13.42 -5.13
N LEU A 7 -2.47 -13.55 -4.63
CA LEU A 7 -3.66 -13.76 -5.46
C LEU A 7 -4.44 -12.44 -5.67
N PRO A 8 -5.08 -12.25 -6.85
CA PRO A 8 -5.12 -13.18 -7.98
C PRO A 8 -3.85 -13.10 -8.83
N THR A 9 -3.49 -14.23 -9.46
CA THR A 9 -2.46 -14.31 -10.49
C THR A 9 -3.07 -14.10 -11.87
N THR A 10 -2.26 -13.69 -12.86
CA THR A 10 -2.69 -13.57 -14.26
C THR A 10 -2.96 -14.92 -14.92
N GLU A 11 -2.17 -15.93 -14.55
CA GLU A 11 -2.32 -17.32 -15.02
C GLU A 11 -3.08 -18.17 -14.00
N ASN A 12 -3.72 -19.23 -14.47
CA ASN A 12 -4.42 -20.20 -13.63
C ASN A 12 -3.44 -21.25 -13.12
N PHE A 13 -2.95 -21.07 -11.89
CA PHE A 13 -2.14 -22.05 -11.18
C PHE A 13 -2.98 -22.90 -10.22
N GLU A 14 -2.54 -24.14 -9.98
CA GLU A 14 -2.93 -24.86 -8.76
C GLU A 14 -2.27 -24.15 -7.57
N THR A 15 -3.08 -23.65 -6.64
CA THR A 15 -2.57 -22.86 -5.50
C THR A 15 -3.08 -23.40 -4.18
N ILE A 16 -2.20 -23.36 -3.17
CA ILE A 16 -2.52 -23.71 -1.78
C ILE A 16 -2.40 -22.42 -0.96
N PRO A 17 -3.49 -21.90 -0.36
CA PRO A 17 -3.43 -20.69 0.45
C PRO A 17 -2.54 -20.88 1.67
N LEU A 18 -1.52 -20.03 1.84
CA LEU A 18 -0.60 -20.08 2.98
C LEU A 18 -1.00 -19.09 4.08
N LYS A 19 -1.31 -17.86 3.69
CA LYS A 19 -1.63 -16.79 4.63
C LYS A 19 -2.49 -15.72 3.95
N LYS A 20 -3.40 -15.14 4.73
CA LYS A 20 -4.05 -13.87 4.42
C LYS A 20 -3.49 -12.82 5.37
N ASP A 21 -2.81 -11.82 4.83
CA ASP A 21 -2.29 -10.68 5.57
C ASP A 21 -3.12 -9.43 5.32
N ARG A 22 -2.87 -8.41 6.15
CA ARG A 22 -3.56 -7.12 6.09
C ARG A 22 -2.64 -6.11 5.44
N ILE A 23 -3.21 -5.26 4.59
CA ILE A 23 -2.56 -4.05 4.13
C ILE A 23 -2.68 -3.00 5.24
N LEU A 24 -1.57 -2.35 5.55
CA LEU A 24 -1.48 -1.34 6.60
C LEU A 24 -1.09 0.00 5.98
N CYS A 25 -1.63 1.07 6.54
CA CYS A 25 -1.22 2.43 6.25
C CYS A 25 -0.19 2.84 7.31
N ILE A 26 0.99 3.28 6.88
CA ILE A 26 2.04 3.78 7.78
C ILE A 26 1.89 5.30 7.81
N LEU A 27 1.87 5.86 9.01
CA LEU A 27 1.62 7.28 9.24
C LEU A 27 2.68 7.85 10.19
N PRO A 28 3.00 9.15 10.10
CA PRO A 28 3.75 9.83 11.14
C PRO A 28 3.07 9.66 12.51
N GLN A 29 3.85 9.59 13.59
CA GLN A 29 3.33 9.30 14.93
C GLN A 29 2.19 10.24 15.37
N LYS A 30 2.26 11.51 14.95
CA LYS A 30 1.29 12.55 15.30
C LYS A 30 0.26 12.84 14.20
N HIS A 31 0.18 12.00 13.17
CA HIS A 31 -0.77 12.18 12.08
C HIS A 31 -2.22 12.12 12.59
N PRO A 32 -3.14 12.99 12.12
CA PRO A 32 -4.54 12.99 12.59
C PRO A 32 -5.26 11.64 12.43
N LEU A 33 -4.89 10.84 11.43
CA LEU A 33 -5.46 9.50 11.22
C LEU A 33 -4.88 8.43 12.17
N SER A 34 -3.80 8.71 12.90
CA SER A 34 -3.15 7.73 13.80
C SER A 34 -4.00 7.35 15.02
N ILE A 35 -5.01 8.16 15.35
CA ILE A 35 -5.98 7.87 16.41
C ILE A 35 -7.09 6.91 15.98
N LEU A 36 -7.19 6.59 14.68
CA LEU A 36 -8.22 5.72 14.14
C LEU A 36 -7.74 4.26 14.17
N ASP A 37 -8.63 3.36 14.56
CA ASP A 37 -8.35 1.91 14.49
C ASP A 37 -8.22 1.40 13.05
N LYS A 38 -8.82 2.12 12.09
CA LYS A 38 -8.82 1.81 10.67
C LYS A 38 -8.80 3.10 9.86
N VAL A 39 -8.01 3.10 8.79
CA VAL A 39 -7.98 4.15 7.78
C VAL A 39 -8.81 3.69 6.59
N HIS A 40 -9.76 4.53 6.18
CA HIS A 40 -10.49 4.35 4.94
C HIS A 40 -9.72 5.01 3.79
N ILE A 41 -9.75 4.39 2.61
CA ILE A 41 -8.94 4.81 1.46
C ILE A 41 -9.31 6.20 0.94
N ASP A 42 -10.57 6.61 1.08
CA ASP A 42 -11.09 7.94 0.73
C ASP A 42 -10.51 9.05 1.62
N GLN A 43 -10.17 8.74 2.87
CA GLN A 43 -9.49 9.69 3.76
C GLN A 43 -8.08 10.05 3.26
N LEU A 44 -7.49 9.24 2.38
CA LEU A 44 -6.15 9.45 1.84
C LEU A 44 -6.14 10.22 0.50
N GLU A 45 -7.31 10.52 -0.08
CA GLU A 45 -7.41 11.21 -1.39
C GLU A 45 -6.75 12.60 -1.38
N ASN A 46 -6.75 13.26 -0.22
CA ASN A 46 -6.19 14.60 -0.05
C ASN A 46 -4.86 14.61 0.72
N GLU A 47 -4.32 13.44 1.06
CA GLU A 47 -3.04 13.31 1.76
C GLU A 47 -1.89 13.15 0.76
N ALA A 48 -0.72 13.66 1.13
CA ALA A 48 0.52 13.31 0.44
C ALA A 48 0.77 11.81 0.61
N PHE A 49 1.01 11.10 -0.49
CA PHE A 49 1.19 9.65 -0.45
C PHE A 49 2.50 9.23 -1.12
N ILE A 50 3.28 8.40 -0.42
CA ILE A 50 4.44 7.71 -1.01
C ILE A 50 3.98 6.36 -1.56
N THR A 51 4.04 6.18 -2.87
CA THR A 51 3.76 4.88 -3.51
C THR A 51 5.03 4.04 -3.63
N LEU A 52 4.86 2.73 -3.53
CA LEU A 52 5.88 1.78 -3.96
C LEU A 52 6.10 1.85 -5.46
N LYS A 53 7.34 1.61 -5.89
CA LYS A 53 7.76 1.56 -7.28
C LYS A 53 6.98 0.53 -8.07
N SER A 54 6.73 0.83 -9.34
CA SER A 54 6.07 -0.09 -10.27
C SER A 54 6.70 -1.50 -10.21
N GLY A 55 5.83 -2.51 -10.03
CA GLY A 55 6.21 -3.91 -9.82
C GLY A 55 5.98 -4.40 -8.39
N TYR A 56 5.98 -3.51 -7.39
CA TYR A 56 5.73 -3.84 -5.98
C TYR A 56 4.40 -3.33 -5.46
N ASN A 57 3.67 -2.55 -6.26
CA ASN A 57 2.42 -1.87 -5.86
C ASN A 57 1.14 -2.55 -6.37
N HIS A 58 1.18 -3.85 -6.68
CA HIS A 58 0.04 -4.56 -7.28
C HIS A 58 -1.23 -4.48 -6.42
N ASP A 59 -1.11 -4.76 -5.12
CA ASP A 59 -2.26 -4.78 -4.21
C ASP A 59 -2.89 -3.39 -4.01
N ILE A 60 -2.04 -2.35 -3.87
CA ILE A 60 -2.51 -0.96 -3.77
C ILE A 60 -3.19 -0.52 -5.07
N LYS A 61 -2.60 -0.81 -6.24
CA LYS A 61 -3.22 -0.51 -7.54
C LYS A 61 -4.59 -1.16 -7.70
N ARG A 62 -4.73 -2.40 -7.26
CA ARG A 62 -6.03 -3.10 -7.27
C ARG A 62 -7.04 -2.39 -6.37
N ILE A 63 -6.67 -2.07 -5.13
CA ILE A 63 -7.58 -1.38 -4.19
C ILE A 63 -8.05 -0.05 -4.77
N LEU A 64 -7.13 0.78 -5.27
CA LEU A 64 -7.48 2.09 -5.86
C LEU A 64 -8.39 1.94 -7.08
N LYS A 65 -8.16 0.92 -7.91
CA LYS A 65 -9.04 0.62 -9.05
C LYS A 65 -10.44 0.19 -8.60
N ASP A 66 -10.52 -0.67 -7.60
CA ASP A 66 -11.81 -1.22 -7.11
C ASP A 66 -12.64 -0.16 -6.38
N THR A 67 -11.99 0.81 -5.74
CA THR A 67 -12.67 1.88 -4.98
C THR A 67 -12.90 3.14 -5.80
N GLY A 68 -12.17 3.32 -6.91
CA GLY A 68 -12.21 4.52 -7.75
C GLY A 68 -11.48 5.73 -7.15
N VAL A 69 -10.82 5.56 -6.00
CA VAL A 69 -10.08 6.62 -5.32
C VAL A 69 -8.73 6.83 -6.01
N THR A 70 -8.34 8.10 -6.15
CA THR A 70 -7.03 8.49 -6.66
C THR A 70 -6.23 9.14 -5.54
N LEU A 71 -5.02 8.65 -5.25
CA LEU A 71 -4.15 9.24 -4.24
C LEU A 71 -3.25 10.31 -4.85
N GLN A 72 -2.93 11.35 -4.08
CA GLN A 72 -1.98 12.37 -4.48
C GLN A 72 -0.55 11.88 -4.24
N ASN A 73 -0.02 11.17 -5.24
CA ASN A 73 1.34 10.64 -5.16
C ASN A 73 2.37 11.77 -5.18
N SER A 74 3.03 11.98 -4.05
CA SER A 74 4.14 12.92 -3.93
C SER A 74 5.46 12.29 -4.38
N PHE A 75 5.65 10.99 -4.10
CA PHE A 75 6.88 10.26 -4.40
C PHE A 75 6.62 8.80 -4.80
N GLU A 76 7.55 8.24 -5.59
CA GLU A 76 7.60 6.81 -5.93
C GLU A 76 8.95 6.22 -5.50
N MET A 77 8.94 5.19 -4.66
CA MET A 77 10.15 4.62 -4.04
C MET A 77 10.14 3.10 -3.97
N ALA A 78 11.31 2.48 -3.95
CA ALA A 78 11.45 1.02 -3.86
C ALA A 78 12.11 0.55 -2.56
N ASP A 79 12.70 1.47 -1.80
CA ASP A 79 13.46 1.15 -0.58
C ASP A 79 12.61 1.43 0.66
N ASP A 80 12.31 0.38 1.42
CA ASP A 80 11.40 0.46 2.57
C ASP A 80 11.96 1.37 3.68
N GLN A 81 13.27 1.39 3.89
CA GLN A 81 13.87 2.23 4.93
C GLN A 81 13.75 3.71 4.57
N ALA A 82 13.97 4.04 3.30
CA ALA A 82 13.83 5.40 2.82
C ALA A 82 12.35 5.85 2.82
N ILE A 83 11.39 4.96 2.53
CA ILE A 83 9.96 5.25 2.69
C ILE A 83 9.64 5.56 4.16
N LEU A 84 10.07 4.72 5.09
CA LEU A 84 9.85 4.96 6.53
C LEU A 84 10.44 6.30 6.98
N ALA A 85 11.67 6.63 6.56
CA ALA A 85 12.29 7.91 6.89
C ALA A 85 11.53 9.11 6.32
N MET A 86 10.96 8.99 5.12
CA MET A 86 10.16 10.06 4.52
C MET A 86 8.80 10.24 5.23
N VAL A 87 8.15 9.14 5.61
CA VAL A 87 6.95 9.18 6.45
C VAL A 87 7.25 9.83 7.80
N GLU A 88 8.36 9.46 8.45
CA GLU A 88 8.78 10.06 9.72
C GLU A 88 9.04 11.57 9.63
N ASN A 89 9.47 12.06 8.46
CA ASN A 89 9.72 13.48 8.19
C ASN A 89 8.54 14.21 7.52
N GLU A 90 7.34 13.62 7.56
CA GLU A 90 6.09 14.23 7.08
C GLU A 90 6.10 14.60 5.58
N LEU A 91 6.83 13.83 4.76
CA LEU A 91 6.91 14.02 3.30
C LEU A 91 5.86 13.23 2.51
N GLY A 92 4.94 12.56 3.22
CA GLY A 92 3.92 11.65 2.69
C GLY A 92 4.16 10.20 3.09
#